data_AF-F3G5D5-F1
#
_entry.id   AF-F3G5D5-F1
#
_cell.length_a   1.000
_cell.length_b   1.000
_cell.length_c   1.000
_cell.angle_alpha   90.00
_cell.angle_beta   90.00
_cell.angle_gamma   90.00
#
_symmetry.space_group_name_H-M   'P 1'
#
loop_
_entity.id
_entity.type
_entity.pdbx_description
1 polymer ?
#
loop_
_entity_poly.entity_id
_entity_poly.type
_entity_poly.pdbx_seq_one_letter_code
_entity_poly.pdbx_strand_id
1 'polypeptide(L)'
;MNSSPRSSAILAILLTVLLAGCSAAPGSARPSVNATRYGEGGVSAFYTWPDKVPPTPGRLLRSEPLTDKQSLENAGQNARILYTSTDGLNNQPVAVSG
;
A
#
# COMPACT_ATOMS: atom_id res chain seq x y z
N MET A 1 1.11 -16.83 -55.63
CA MET A 1 1.07 -17.26 -54.22
C MET A 1 -0.27 -16.89 -53.61
N ASN A 2 -1.18 -17.85 -53.61
CA ASN A 2 -2.53 -17.81 -53.10
C ASN A 2 -2.50 -18.24 -51.63
N SER A 3 -2.46 -17.26 -50.73
CA SER A 3 -2.56 -17.48 -49.28
C SER A 3 -3.89 -18.16 -48.96
N SER A 4 -3.83 -19.41 -48.49
CA SER A 4 -5.02 -20.20 -48.15
C SER A 4 -5.70 -19.64 -46.89
N PRO A 5 -7.04 -19.57 -46.84
CA PRO A 5 -7.78 -19.05 -45.67
C PRO A 5 -7.56 -19.89 -44.40
N ARG A 6 -7.06 -21.11 -44.56
CA ARG A 6 -6.72 -22.04 -43.46
C ARG A 6 -5.49 -21.58 -42.68
N SER A 7 -4.51 -20.93 -43.33
CA SER A 7 -3.30 -20.42 -42.66
C SER A 7 -3.58 -19.18 -41.80
N SER A 8 -4.50 -18.30 -42.22
CA SER A 8 -4.95 -17.15 -41.41
C SER A 8 -5.76 -17.57 -40.19
N ALA A 9 -6.61 -18.60 -40.33
CA ALA A 9 -7.38 -19.13 -39.20
C ALA A 9 -6.47 -19.75 -38.12
N ILE A 10 -5.42 -20.49 -38.53
CA ILE A 10 -4.47 -21.10 -37.59
C ILE A 10 -3.66 -20.03 -36.85
N LEU A 11 -3.23 -18.96 -37.55
CA LEU A 11 -2.49 -17.86 -36.94
C LEU A 11 -3.37 -17.05 -35.96
N ALA A 12 -4.65 -16.86 -36.28
CA ALA A 12 -5.61 -16.18 -35.41
C ALA A 12 -5.90 -16.98 -34.13
N ILE A 13 -6.00 -18.31 -34.23
CA ILE A 13 -6.22 -19.20 -33.07
C ILE A 13 -5.02 -19.19 -32.13
N LEU A 14 -3.79 -19.19 -32.66
CA LEU A 14 -2.55 -19.08 -31.88
C LEU A 14 -2.46 -17.75 -31.12
N LEU A 15 -2.91 -16.64 -31.71
CA LEU A 15 -2.88 -15.32 -31.08
C LEU A 15 -3.91 -15.19 -29.94
N THR A 16 -5.07 -15.84 -30.05
CA THR A 16 -6.09 -15.84 -28.97
C THR A 16 -5.67 -16.64 -27.73
N VAL A 17 -4.80 -17.65 -27.87
CA VAL A 17 -4.32 -18.43 -26.71
C VAL A 17 -3.31 -17.65 -25.87
N LEU A 18 -2.52 -16.74 -26.47
CA LEU A 18 -1.55 -15.93 -25.72
C LEU A 18 -2.20 -14.84 -24.83
N LEU A 19 -3.41 -14.38 -25.15
CA LEU A 19 -4.07 -13.29 -24.40
C LEU A 19 -4.91 -13.77 -23.19
N ALA A 20 -5.10 -15.08 -23.00
CA ALA A 20 -5.97 -15.62 -21.96
C ALA A 20 -5.31 -15.81 -20.58
N GLY A 21 -4.07 -15.33 -20.37
CA GLY A 21 -3.27 -15.60 -19.17
C GLY A 21 -3.48 -14.68 -17.96
N CYS A 22 -4.32 -13.64 -18.04
CA CYS A 22 -4.53 -12.69 -16.94
C CYS A 22 -5.96 -12.79 -16.37
N SER A 23 -6.31 -13.95 -15.80
CA SER A 23 -7.44 -14.02 -14.86
C SER A 23 -6.89 -14.09 -13.44
N ALA A 24 -6.72 -12.93 -12.81
CA ALA A 24 -6.48 -12.85 -11.39
C ALA A 24 -7.71 -13.39 -10.65
N ALA A 25 -7.57 -14.55 -9.99
CA ALA A 25 -8.62 -15.12 -9.17
C ALA A 25 -8.94 -14.18 -7.99
N PRO A 26 -10.22 -13.87 -7.71
CA PRO A 26 -10.57 -13.15 -6.51
C PRO A 26 -10.51 -14.10 -5.30
N GLY A 27 -9.80 -13.66 -4.25
CA GLY A 27 -10.02 -14.18 -2.89
C GLY A 27 -9.09 -15.31 -2.42
N SER A 28 -7.78 -15.20 -2.60
CA SER A 28 -6.87 -15.86 -1.65
C SER A 28 -6.72 -14.96 -0.43
N ALA A 29 -7.42 -15.27 0.67
CA ALA A 29 -7.05 -14.75 1.99
C ALA A 29 -5.59 -15.17 2.23
N ARG A 30 -4.66 -14.23 2.10
CA ARG A 30 -3.24 -14.49 2.33
C ARG A 30 -3.08 -14.89 3.79
N PRO A 31 -2.35 -15.98 4.08
CA PRO A 31 -1.99 -16.31 5.46
C PRO A 31 -1.32 -15.09 6.10
N SER A 32 -1.76 -14.72 7.30
CA SER A 32 -1.05 -13.76 8.15
C SER A 32 0.38 -14.27 8.31
N VAL A 33 1.32 -13.68 7.59
CA VAL A 33 2.74 -14.02 7.69
C VAL A 33 3.15 -13.68 9.11
N ASN A 34 3.53 -14.68 9.90
CA ASN A 34 4.17 -14.44 11.19
C ASN A 34 5.39 -13.56 10.93
N ALA A 35 5.37 -12.36 11.50
CA ALA A 35 6.31 -11.27 11.25
C ALA A 35 7.70 -11.55 11.87
N THR A 36 8.41 -12.54 11.35
CA THR A 36 9.77 -12.89 11.80
C THR A 36 10.85 -12.46 10.81
N ARG A 37 10.51 -11.77 9.72
CA ARG A 37 11.45 -10.99 8.89
C ARG A 37 11.19 -9.50 9.01
N TYR A 38 12.26 -8.72 9.13
CA TYR A 38 12.21 -7.25 9.14
C TYR A 38 11.51 -6.77 7.86
N GLY A 39 10.39 -6.04 8.00
CA GLY A 39 9.61 -5.53 6.86
C GLY A 39 8.37 -6.34 6.47
N GLU A 40 8.20 -7.58 6.94
CA GLU A 40 7.05 -8.42 6.57
C GLU A 40 5.86 -8.30 7.56
N GLY A 41 6.02 -7.53 8.64
CA GLY A 41 5.00 -7.37 9.70
C GLY A 41 3.82 -6.47 9.35
N GLY A 42 3.72 -6.04 8.10
CA GLY A 42 2.73 -5.08 7.64
C GLY A 42 2.97 -3.67 8.18
N VAL A 43 2.10 -2.75 7.75
CA VAL A 43 2.09 -1.38 8.25
C VAL A 43 1.36 -1.37 9.60
N SER A 44 1.99 -0.80 10.63
CA SER A 44 1.37 -0.66 11.95
C SER A 44 0.05 0.10 11.87
N ALA A 45 -0.97 -0.35 12.61
CA ALA A 45 -2.25 0.36 12.75
C ALA A 45 -2.10 1.80 13.25
N PHE A 46 -0.94 2.14 13.82
CA PHE A 46 -0.56 3.50 14.15
C PHE A 46 -0.74 4.47 12.98
N TYR A 47 -0.38 4.07 11.74
CA TYR A 47 -0.39 4.94 10.57
C TYR A 47 -1.79 5.12 9.95
N THR A 48 -2.82 4.46 10.48
CA THR A 48 -4.19 4.60 10.00
C THR A 48 -4.99 5.46 10.98
N TRP A 49 -5.53 6.58 10.48
CA TRP A 49 -6.49 7.40 11.20
C TRP A 49 -7.92 6.99 10.78
N PRO A 50 -8.74 6.41 11.67
CA PRO A 50 -10.03 5.85 11.29
C PRO A 50 -11.14 6.90 11.13
N ASP A 51 -10.97 8.08 11.73
CA ASP A 51 -11.99 9.12 11.75
C ASP A 51 -11.79 10.16 10.65
N LYS A 52 -12.76 11.08 10.52
CA LYS A 52 -12.58 12.26 9.67
C LYS A 52 -11.38 13.07 10.16
N VAL A 53 -10.48 13.41 9.24
CA VAL A 53 -9.32 14.26 9.55
C VAL A 53 -9.81 15.69 9.87
N PRO A 54 -9.43 16.28 11.01
CA PRO A 54 -9.77 17.66 11.32
C PRO A 54 -9.21 18.64 10.28
N PRO A 55 -9.95 19.71 9.94
CA PRO A 55 -9.59 20.60 8.84
C PRO A 55 -8.42 21.54 9.14
N THR A 56 -8.09 21.78 10.41
CA THR A 56 -6.99 22.66 10.83
C THR A 56 -5.67 21.90 10.78
N PRO A 57 -4.68 22.31 9.96
CA PRO A 57 -3.34 21.70 9.94
C PRO A 57 -2.57 21.88 11.27
N GLY A 58 -1.59 21.03 11.52
CA GLY A 58 -0.72 21.07 12.69
C GLY A 58 -1.34 20.51 13.97
N ARG A 59 -2.53 19.91 13.91
CA ARG A 59 -3.17 19.30 15.08
C ARG A 59 -2.63 17.90 15.33
N LEU A 60 -2.22 17.63 16.58
CA LEU A 60 -1.89 16.28 17.02
C LEU A 60 -3.14 15.39 17.05
N LEU A 61 -3.02 14.20 16.48
CA LEU A 61 -4.06 13.16 16.42
C LEU A 61 -3.74 11.99 17.35
N ARG A 62 -2.47 11.55 17.35
CA ARG A 62 -1.99 10.43 18.16
C ARG A 62 -0.50 10.60 18.47
N SER A 63 -0.06 10.11 19.62
CA SER A 63 1.35 9.95 19.96
C SER A 63 1.53 8.61 20.67
N GLU A 64 2.59 7.89 20.31
CA GLU A 64 2.99 6.64 20.96
C GLU A 64 4.51 6.61 21.15
N PRO A 65 5.03 6.02 22.23
CA PRO A 65 6.45 5.79 22.37
C PRO A 65 6.95 4.85 21.27
N LEU A 66 8.19 5.07 20.82
CA LEU A 66 8.89 4.12 19.97
C LEU A 66 9.32 2.90 20.81
N THR A 67 9.44 1.74 20.17
CA THR A 67 10.02 0.55 20.83
C THR A 67 11.52 0.74 21.03
N ASP A 68 12.14 -0.06 21.91
CA ASP A 68 13.59 0.00 22.15
C ASP A 68 14.41 -0.18 20.86
N LYS A 69 13.93 -1.01 19.93
CA LYS A 69 14.57 -1.24 18.63
C LYS A 69 14.54 -0.03 17.69
N GLN A 70 13.60 0.90 17.91
CA GLN A 70 13.39 2.09 17.09
C GLN A 70 13.94 3.36 17.76
N SER A 71 14.25 3.28 19.05
CA SER A 71 14.65 4.41 19.87
C SER A 71 16.13 4.72 19.73
N LEU A 72 16.48 6.00 19.87
CA LEU A 72 17.86 6.46 19.96
C LEU A 72 18.22 6.69 21.42
N GLU A 73 19.38 6.17 21.85
CA GLU A 73 19.84 6.20 23.26
C GLU A 73 19.91 7.61 23.84
N ASN A 74 20.32 8.59 23.04
CA ASN A 74 20.53 9.97 23.49
C ASN A 74 19.44 10.94 22.99
N ALA A 75 18.32 10.44 22.48
CA ALA A 75 17.21 11.31 22.10
C ALA A 75 16.48 11.82 23.35
N GLY A 76 16.12 13.11 23.36
CA GLY A 76 15.33 13.68 24.45
C GLY A 76 13.94 13.03 24.57
N GLN A 77 13.35 12.63 23.45
CA GLN A 77 12.11 11.84 23.40
C GLN A 77 12.16 10.90 22.19
N ASN A 78 11.69 9.66 22.40
CA ASN A 78 11.52 8.67 21.36
C ASN A 78 10.02 8.37 21.19
N ALA A 79 9.37 9.14 20.32
CA ALA A 79 7.95 9.00 20.04
C ALA A 79 7.70 9.10 18.54
N ARG A 80 6.64 8.43 18.09
CA ARG A 80 6.02 8.65 16.79
C ARG A 80 4.73 9.43 17.00
N ILE A 81 4.42 10.32 16.06
CA ILE A 81 3.19 11.11 16.10
C ILE A 81 2.40 10.99 14.80
N LEU A 82 1.08 11.14 14.90
CA LEU A 82 0.21 11.49 13.78
C LEU A 82 -0.31 12.91 13.98
N TYR A 83 -0.28 13.72 12.93
CA TYR A 83 -0.80 15.07 12.94
C TYR A 83 -1.51 15.42 11.62
N THR A 84 -2.35 16.44 11.66
CA THR A 84 -3.04 16.94 10.47
C THR A 84 -2.10 17.80 9.62
N SER A 85 -2.20 17.66 8.31
CA SER A 85 -1.52 18.48 7.31
C SER A 85 -2.47 18.81 6.16
N THR A 86 -1.97 19.57 5.19
CA THR A 86 -2.66 19.89 3.94
C THR A 86 -2.05 19.05 2.83
N ASP A 87 -2.87 18.28 2.12
CA ASP A 87 -2.45 17.57 0.91
C ASP A 87 -2.06 18.58 -0.18
N GLY A 88 -0.82 18.49 -0.67
CA GLY A 88 -0.28 19.42 -1.66
C GLY A 88 -0.90 19.29 -3.06
N LEU A 89 -1.62 18.20 -3.36
CA LEU A 89 -2.24 17.97 -4.67
C LEU A 89 -3.65 18.59 -4.78
N ASN A 90 -4.42 18.55 -3.69
CA ASN A 90 -5.84 18.89 -3.71
C ASN A 90 -6.28 19.81 -2.55
N ASN A 91 -5.34 20.25 -1.70
CA ASN A 91 -5.55 21.09 -0.53
C ASN A 91 -6.54 20.52 0.51
N GLN A 92 -6.77 19.20 0.53
CA GLN A 92 -7.63 18.55 1.51
C GLN A 92 -6.87 18.23 2.81
N PRO A 93 -7.56 18.13 3.96
CA PRO A 93 -6.95 17.68 5.21
C PRO A 93 -6.45 16.24 5.10
N VAL A 94 -5.21 15.99 5.52
CA VAL A 94 -4.59 14.65 5.51
C VAL A 94 -3.90 14.38 6.84
N ALA A 95 -3.96 13.13 7.33
CA ALA A 95 -3.16 12.71 8.48
C ALA A 95 -1.79 12.25 8.00
N VAL A 96 -0.73 12.72 8.66
CA VAL A 96 0.67 12.41 8.32
C VAL A 96 1.44 12.02 9.58
N SER A 97 2.49 11.22 9.44
CA SER A 97 3.36 10.83 10.55
C SER A 97 4.60 11.70 10.66
N GLY A 98 5.09 11.86 11.89
CA GLY A 98 6.38 12.49 12.23
C GLY A 98 7.11 11.72 13.32
#